data_AF-A0A7C3ECK4-F1
#
_entry.id   AF-A0A7C3ECK4-F1
#
_cell.length_a   1.000
_cell.length_b   1.000
_cell.length_c   1.000
_cell.angle_alpha   90.00
_cell.angle_beta   90.00
_cell.angle_gamma   90.00
#
_symmetry.space_group_name_H-M   'P 1'
#
loop_
_entity.id
_entity.type
_entity.pdbx_description
1 polymer ?
#
loop_
_entity_poly.entity_id
_entity_poly.type
_entity_poly.pdbx_seq_one_letter_code
_entity_poly.pdbx_strand_id
1 'polypeptide(L)'
;MFFKLSKILFIFLAFLFFTNGKLFADFSPIISTGEELTYEVSFFGIKLGTIRVVTEENQILNNKTVHKAKCFINSYKGIPFVDLQVIYQSWMDPSLVSSHKFASNTKDGSSWIYEQIDFNGDENKIVHQKYYDKELVSNITFNTSGRWNDGLSLFFAARRLLNSKKSLKIPTYMDDTVYTKINFTGKKENVEIDAVKYPVKCVYFKGLADWTGVYGLTGGFEGWFSDDEAAVPIKALMKVYVGNVKIELIKWKRANWQPPRG
;
A
#
# COMPACT_ATOMS: atom_id res chain seq x y z
N MET A 1 -49.16 3.30 -68.02
CA MET A 1 -48.89 4.75 -67.92
C MET A 1 -47.91 4.97 -66.79
N PHE A 2 -46.84 5.70 -67.07
CA PHE A 2 -45.63 5.88 -66.27
C PHE A 2 -45.76 6.91 -65.12
N PHE A 3 -44.82 6.82 -64.15
CA PHE A 3 -44.36 7.81 -63.14
C PHE A 3 -45.29 8.15 -61.96
N LYS A 4 -44.86 8.35 -60.69
CA LYS A 4 -43.54 8.79 -60.16
C LYS A 4 -43.37 8.41 -58.67
N LEU A 5 -42.14 8.03 -58.31
CA LEU A 5 -41.61 7.95 -56.93
C LEU A 5 -41.56 9.33 -56.26
N SER A 6 -41.82 9.41 -54.96
CA SER A 6 -41.31 10.46 -54.08
C SER A 6 -41.31 10.01 -52.63
N LYS A 7 -40.11 9.67 -52.13
CA LYS A 7 -39.55 9.86 -50.79
C LYS A 7 -40.56 10.09 -49.65
N ILE A 8 -40.50 9.26 -48.60
CA ILE A 8 -40.38 9.70 -47.19
C ILE A 8 -40.14 8.48 -46.28
N LEU A 9 -38.94 8.49 -45.68
CA LEU A 9 -38.60 8.07 -44.32
C LEU A 9 -38.63 6.59 -43.94
N PHE A 10 -37.47 5.97 -44.17
CA PHE A 10 -36.79 5.12 -43.18
C PHE A 10 -36.84 5.75 -41.78
N ILE A 11 -37.49 5.13 -40.80
CA ILE A 11 -37.10 5.24 -39.39
C ILE A 11 -37.07 3.84 -38.78
N PHE A 12 -35.84 3.32 -38.80
CA PHE A 12 -35.21 2.41 -37.86
C PHE A 12 -35.96 2.22 -36.53
N LEU A 13 -36.59 1.06 -36.36
CA LEU A 13 -36.98 0.54 -35.06
C LEU A 13 -35.72 -0.07 -34.40
N ALA A 14 -34.77 0.77 -34.00
CA ALA A 14 -33.71 0.35 -33.08
C ALA A 14 -34.35 0.18 -31.71
N PHE A 15 -34.65 -1.06 -31.36
CA PHE A 15 -34.90 -1.47 -29.99
C PHE A 15 -33.62 -1.16 -29.19
N LEU A 16 -33.61 0.00 -28.54
CA LEU A 16 -32.65 0.36 -27.51
C LEU A 16 -32.81 -0.66 -26.38
N PHE A 17 -31.98 -1.69 -26.39
CA PHE A 17 -31.58 -2.38 -25.17
C PHE A 17 -30.90 -1.33 -24.29
N PHE A 18 -31.68 -0.66 -23.45
CA PHE A 18 -31.17 0.00 -22.26
C PHE A 18 -30.62 -1.11 -21.35
N THR A 19 -29.38 -1.52 -21.64
CA THR A 19 -28.57 -2.17 -20.63
C THR A 19 -28.31 -1.13 -19.57
N ASN A 20 -29.00 -1.25 -18.44
CA ASN A 20 -28.55 -0.67 -17.19
C ASN A 20 -27.24 -1.37 -16.83
N GLY A 21 -26.15 -0.99 -17.49
CA GLY A 21 -24.82 -1.25 -17.01
C GLY A 21 -24.70 -0.49 -15.70
N LYS A 22 -25.02 -1.16 -14.59
CA LYS A 22 -24.50 -0.73 -13.29
C LYS A 22 -23.00 -0.54 -13.51
N LEU A 23 -22.51 0.68 -13.32
CA LEU A 23 -21.09 0.92 -13.10
C LEU A 23 -20.71 -0.08 -12.00
N PHE A 24 -20.03 -1.16 -12.35
CA PHE A 24 -19.28 -1.90 -11.37
C PHE A 24 -18.25 -0.90 -10.88
N ALA A 25 -18.45 -0.41 -9.65
CA ALA A 25 -17.38 0.27 -8.93
C ALA A 25 -16.15 -0.61 -9.10
N ASP A 26 -15.05 0.00 -9.56
CA ASP A 26 -13.81 -0.64 -9.92
C ASP A 26 -13.26 -1.38 -8.69
N PHE A 27 -13.73 -2.61 -8.48
CA PHE A 27 -13.37 -3.43 -7.34
C PHE A 27 -11.99 -3.97 -7.65
N SER A 28 -10.97 -3.15 -7.41
CA SER A 28 -9.60 -3.64 -7.42
C SER A 28 -9.50 -4.71 -6.33
N PRO A 29 -9.30 -5.99 -6.67
CA PRO A 29 -9.24 -7.04 -5.66
C PRO A 29 -8.08 -6.82 -4.67
N ILE A 30 -7.12 -5.96 -5.03
CA ILE A 30 -6.01 -5.56 -4.17
C ILE A 30 -6.46 -4.72 -2.96
N ILE A 31 -7.48 -3.87 -3.10
CA ILE A 31 -7.94 -3.01 -2.01
C ILE A 31 -9.42 -3.24 -1.75
N SER A 32 -9.73 -3.79 -0.57
CA SER A 32 -11.11 -3.98 -0.13
C SER A 32 -11.37 -3.03 1.02
N THR A 33 -12.45 -2.24 0.98
CA THR A 33 -12.80 -1.29 2.04
C THR A 33 -13.07 -2.03 3.36
N GLY A 34 -12.49 -1.56 4.46
CA GLY A 34 -12.61 -2.21 5.78
C GLY A 34 -11.76 -3.47 5.94
N GLU A 35 -10.83 -3.73 5.02
CA GLU A 35 -9.79 -4.75 5.19
C GLU A 35 -8.90 -4.37 6.37
N GLU A 36 -8.71 -5.31 7.29
CA GLU A 36 -7.73 -5.18 8.37
C GLU A 36 -6.76 -6.35 8.32
N LEU A 37 -5.46 -6.07 8.25
CA LEU A 37 -4.38 -7.05 8.22
C LEU A 37 -3.45 -6.76 9.39
N THR A 38 -3.28 -7.72 10.31
CA THR A 38 -2.41 -7.60 11.47
C THR A 38 -1.25 -8.58 11.37
N TYR A 39 -0.06 -8.05 11.58
CA TYR A 39 1.21 -8.75 11.47
C TYR A 39 1.95 -8.73 12.80
N GLU A 40 2.61 -9.83 13.13
CA GLU A 40 3.58 -9.93 14.21
C GLU A 40 4.96 -9.57 13.69
N VAL A 41 5.67 -8.71 14.42
CA VAL A 41 7.07 -8.36 14.18
C VAL A 41 7.93 -9.12 15.17
N SER A 42 8.94 -9.84 14.69
CA SER A 42 9.82 -10.65 15.55
C SER A 42 11.28 -10.61 15.10
N PHE A 43 12.20 -10.80 16.05
CA PHE A 43 13.64 -10.84 15.83
C PHE A 43 14.23 -12.00 16.63
N PHE A 44 14.90 -12.95 15.97
CA PHE A 44 15.36 -14.21 16.56
C PHE A 44 14.29 -14.93 17.42
N GLY A 45 13.04 -14.94 16.95
CA GLY A 45 11.91 -15.57 17.65
C GLY A 45 11.31 -14.76 18.81
N ILE A 46 11.96 -13.67 19.22
CA ILE A 46 11.41 -12.73 20.20
C ILE A 46 10.41 -11.84 19.49
N LYS A 47 9.18 -11.78 20.00
CA LYS A 47 8.14 -10.90 19.45
C LYS A 47 8.37 -9.48 19.94
N LEU A 48 8.43 -8.54 19.01
CA LEU A 48 8.78 -7.14 19.26
C LEU A 48 7.55 -6.22 19.26
N GLY A 49 6.50 -6.59 18.53
CA GLY A 49 5.33 -5.73 18.35
C GLY A 49 4.47 -6.14 17.17
N THR A 50 3.56 -5.25 16.78
CA THR A 50 2.59 -5.50 15.72
C THR A 50 2.55 -4.38 14.69
N ILE A 51 2.20 -4.76 13.46
CA ILE A 51 1.82 -3.85 12.39
C ILE A 51 0.36 -4.15 12.03
N ARG A 52 -0.53 -3.17 12.09
CA ARG A 52 -1.92 -3.32 11.67
C ARG A 52 -2.25 -2.35 10.56
N VAL A 53 -2.53 -2.86 9.37
CA VAL A 53 -2.97 -2.08 8.20
C VAL A 53 -4.49 -2.14 8.11
N VAL A 54 -5.13 -0.99 7.93
CA VAL A 54 -6.58 -0.83 7.80
C VAL A 54 -6.86 -0.01 6.55
N THR A 55 -7.71 -0.52 5.66
CA THR A 55 -8.24 0.26 4.54
C THR A 55 -9.55 0.91 4.96
N GLU A 56 -9.71 2.19 4.65
CA GLU A 56 -10.91 2.97 4.95
C GLU A 56 -11.73 3.19 3.68
N GLU A 57 -12.89 3.82 3.81
CA GLU A 57 -13.66 4.29 2.65
C GLU A 57 -12.83 5.26 1.80
N ASN A 58 -13.05 5.22 0.50
CA ASN A 58 -12.43 6.17 -0.41
C ASN A 58 -12.78 7.60 -0.01
N GLN A 59 -11.84 8.53 -0.20
CA GLN A 59 -12.04 9.95 0.10
C GLN A 59 -11.94 10.78 -1.17
N ILE A 60 -12.44 12.01 -1.11
CA ILE A 60 -12.19 13.03 -2.14
C ILE A 60 -11.06 13.94 -1.64
N LEU A 61 -9.98 13.99 -2.39
CA LEU A 61 -8.83 14.88 -2.14
C LEU A 61 -8.57 15.68 -3.42
N ASN A 62 -8.64 17.02 -3.34
CA ASN A 62 -8.44 17.91 -4.49
C ASN A 62 -9.28 17.51 -5.72
N ASN A 63 -10.57 17.26 -5.52
CA ASN A 63 -11.53 16.77 -6.53
C ASN A 63 -11.20 15.42 -7.17
N LYS A 64 -10.28 14.64 -6.60
CA LYS A 64 -9.94 13.28 -7.02
C LYS A 64 -10.42 12.26 -6.00
N THR A 65 -10.96 11.14 -6.46
CA THR A 65 -11.22 9.99 -5.59
C THR A 65 -9.89 9.30 -5.28
N VAL A 66 -9.62 9.08 -4.00
CA VAL A 66 -8.40 8.46 -3.51
C VAL A 66 -8.73 7.29 -2.59
N HIS A 67 -7.88 6.27 -2.61
CA HIS A 67 -7.94 5.18 -1.65
C HIS A 67 -7.31 5.62 -0.33
N LYS A 68 -7.96 5.31 0.79
CA LYS A 68 -7.47 5.68 2.11
C LYS A 68 -7.03 4.45 2.89
N ALA A 69 -5.84 4.50 3.49
CA ALA A 69 -5.38 3.48 4.41
C ALA A 69 -4.70 4.10 5.64
N LYS A 70 -4.73 3.35 6.74
CA LYS A 70 -3.99 3.62 7.97
C LYS A 70 -3.12 2.42 8.32
N CYS A 71 -1.97 2.67 8.93
CA CYS A 71 -1.13 1.63 9.48
C CYS A 71 -0.72 2.00 10.90
N PHE A 72 -0.89 1.07 11.82
CA PHE A 72 -0.52 1.21 13.23
C PHE A 72 0.68 0.31 13.49
N ILE A 73 1.79 0.88 13.95
CA ILE A 73 3.01 0.14 14.28
C ILE A 73 3.25 0.35 15.77
N ASN A 74 3.16 -0.72 16.56
CA ASN A 74 3.29 -0.66 18.01
C ASN A 74 4.27 -1.71 18.51
N SER A 75 5.24 -1.33 19.32
CA SER A 75 6.05 -2.31 20.06
C SER A 75 5.28 -2.87 21.26
N TYR A 76 5.68 -4.05 21.71
CA TYR A 76 5.21 -4.57 22.99
C TYR A 76 5.91 -3.87 24.15
N LYS A 77 5.21 -3.80 25.28
CA LYS A 77 5.78 -3.26 26.52
C LYS A 77 6.93 -4.12 26.99
N GLY A 78 7.99 -3.48 27.50
CA GLY A 78 9.12 -4.17 28.12
C GLY A 78 10.14 -4.75 27.15
N ILE A 79 10.04 -4.46 25.84
CA ILE A 79 11.10 -4.79 24.88
C ILE A 79 12.23 -3.76 25.05
N PRO A 80 13.44 -4.18 25.46
CA PRO A 80 14.54 -3.25 25.64
C PRO A 80 14.85 -2.50 24.34
N PHE A 81 15.03 -1.19 24.46
CA PHE A 81 15.38 -0.29 23.35
C PHE A 81 14.31 -0.14 22.24
N VAL A 82 13.16 -0.80 22.34
CA VAL A 82 12.05 -0.71 21.36
C VAL A 82 10.81 -0.11 22.02
N ASP A 83 10.64 1.21 21.92
CA ASP A 83 9.38 1.89 22.24
C ASP A 83 8.86 2.59 20.97
N LEU A 84 7.98 1.90 20.24
CA LEU A 84 7.42 2.38 19.00
C LEU A 84 5.91 2.50 19.15
N GLN A 85 5.41 3.69 18.85
CA GLN A 85 3.99 3.93 18.62
C GLN A 85 3.88 4.89 17.44
N VAL A 86 3.60 4.33 16.27
CA VAL A 86 3.53 5.07 15.01
C VAL A 86 2.19 4.83 14.34
N ILE A 87 1.60 5.89 13.79
CA ILE A 87 0.40 5.83 12.97
C ILE A 87 0.74 6.46 11.63
N TYR A 88 0.57 5.70 10.56
CA TYR A 88 0.66 6.16 9.19
C TYR A 88 -0.71 6.28 8.56
N GLN A 89 -0.80 7.21 7.62
CA GLN A 89 -2.00 7.56 6.92
C GLN A 89 -1.64 7.91 5.48
N SER A 90 -2.17 7.18 4.50
CA SER A 90 -1.89 7.44 3.08
C SER A 90 -3.17 7.62 2.28
N TRP A 91 -3.17 8.64 1.45
CA TRP A 91 -4.20 8.91 0.44
C TRP A 91 -3.61 8.54 -0.91
N MET A 92 -3.92 7.33 -1.35
CA MET A 92 -3.32 6.70 -2.51
C MET A 92 -4.11 7.00 -3.76
N ASP A 93 -3.38 7.11 -4.87
CA ASP A 93 -4.00 7.17 -6.18
C ASP A 93 -4.78 5.87 -6.48
N PRO A 94 -5.87 5.91 -7.27
CA PRO A 94 -6.59 4.70 -7.70
C PRO A 94 -5.71 3.64 -8.36
N SER A 95 -4.59 4.03 -8.97
CA SER A 95 -3.61 3.10 -9.53
C SER A 95 -2.86 2.24 -8.50
N LEU A 96 -2.89 2.61 -7.21
CA LEU A 96 -2.19 1.99 -6.08
C LEU A 96 -0.66 1.93 -6.21
N VAL A 97 -0.07 2.66 -7.16
CA VAL A 97 1.39 2.72 -7.36
C VAL A 97 1.97 4.11 -7.06
N SER A 98 1.18 4.97 -6.39
CA SER A 98 1.60 6.28 -5.90
C SER A 98 0.62 6.80 -4.85
N SER A 99 1.04 7.80 -4.08
CA SER A 99 0.19 8.56 -3.16
C SER A 99 0.14 10.03 -3.51
N HIS A 100 -0.96 10.67 -3.10
CA HIS A 100 -1.20 12.11 -3.21
C HIS A 100 -0.87 12.82 -1.90
N LYS A 101 -1.03 12.12 -0.78
CA LYS A 101 -0.73 12.63 0.55
C LYS A 101 -0.34 11.51 1.50
N PHE A 102 0.57 11.82 2.41
CA PHE A 102 0.95 11.00 3.53
C PHE A 102 0.92 11.82 4.82
N ALA A 103 0.57 11.19 5.93
CA ALA A 103 0.75 11.75 7.26
C ALA A 103 1.21 10.68 8.24
N SER A 104 2.05 11.07 9.19
CA SER A 104 2.50 10.21 10.28
C SER A 104 2.37 10.89 11.64
N ASN A 105 2.09 10.09 12.67
CA ASN A 105 2.20 10.47 14.06
C ASN A 105 3.11 9.44 14.75
N THR A 106 4.24 9.90 15.24
CA THR A 106 5.23 9.07 15.94
C THR A 106 5.37 9.59 17.37
N LYS A 107 5.19 8.70 18.34
CA LYS A 107 5.44 9.02 19.74
C LYS A 107 6.95 9.10 19.99
N ASP A 108 7.38 10.14 20.70
CA ASP A 108 8.76 10.37 21.09
C ASP A 108 8.80 10.73 22.58
N GLY A 109 9.03 9.74 23.45
CA GLY A 109 8.92 9.90 24.90
C GLY A 109 7.51 10.35 25.34
N SER A 110 7.42 11.53 25.95
CA SER A 110 6.14 12.17 26.31
C SER A 110 5.53 13.03 25.20
N SER A 111 6.26 13.24 24.12
CA SER A 111 5.95 14.17 23.03
C SER A 111 5.53 13.44 21.76
N TRP A 112 5.07 14.21 20.77
CA TRP A 112 4.66 13.68 19.47
C TRP A 112 5.31 14.41 18.31
N ILE A 113 5.80 13.62 17.37
CA ILE A 113 6.23 14.09 16.06
C ILE A 113 5.08 13.83 15.09
N TYR A 114 4.62 14.89 14.43
CA TYR A 114 3.67 14.80 13.32
C TYR A 114 4.36 15.20 12.03
N GLU A 115 4.23 14.39 10.98
CA GLU A 115 4.72 14.71 9.66
C GLU A 115 3.59 14.64 8.64
N GLN A 116 3.62 15.56 7.68
CA GLN A 116 2.71 15.56 6.54
C GLN A 116 3.51 15.78 5.27
N ILE A 117 3.21 14.97 4.27
CA ILE A 117 3.80 15.07 2.94
C ILE A 117 2.66 15.19 1.95
N ASP A 118 2.58 16.31 1.26
CA ASP A 118 1.67 16.52 0.14
C ASP A 118 2.45 16.36 -1.17
N PHE A 119 2.10 15.31 -1.93
CA PHE A 119 2.68 15.00 -3.22
C PHE A 119 1.85 15.70 -4.30
N ASN A 120 1.97 17.02 -4.47
CA ASN A 120 1.18 17.81 -5.44
C ASN A 120 1.47 17.36 -6.89
N GLY A 121 0.94 16.18 -7.26
CA GLY A 121 1.25 15.47 -8.50
C GLY A 121 0.76 16.17 -9.76
N ASP A 122 -0.01 17.25 -9.62
CA ASP A 122 -0.39 18.15 -10.73
C ASP A 122 0.38 19.48 -10.73
N GLU A 123 0.95 19.90 -9.59
CA GLU A 123 1.73 21.15 -9.47
C GLU A 123 3.25 20.91 -9.51
N ASN A 124 3.67 19.66 -9.73
CA ASN A 124 5.07 19.25 -9.80
C ASN A 124 5.87 19.64 -8.54
N LYS A 125 5.27 19.50 -7.36
CA LYS A 125 5.91 19.85 -6.07
C LYS A 125 5.66 18.80 -4.99
N ILE A 126 6.62 18.65 -4.09
CA ILE A 126 6.44 18.00 -2.80
C ILE A 126 6.55 19.06 -1.72
N VAL A 127 5.62 19.00 -0.77
CA VAL A 127 5.66 19.80 0.46
C VAL A 127 5.73 18.83 1.63
N HIS A 128 6.80 18.89 2.42
CA HIS A 128 7.01 18.07 3.62
C HIS A 128 7.08 18.98 4.83
N GLN A 129 6.13 18.82 5.74
CA GLN A 129 6.05 19.56 6.98
C GLN A 129 6.22 18.62 8.16
N LYS A 130 7.03 19.05 9.14
CA LYS A 130 7.27 18.32 10.38
C LYS A 130 6.96 19.22 11.56
N TYR A 131 6.24 18.66 12.52
CA TYR A 131 5.81 19.33 13.73
C TYR A 131 6.27 18.53 14.94
N TYR A 132 6.77 19.22 15.96
CA TYR A 132 7.09 18.65 17.27
C TYR A 132 6.16 19.29 18.30
N ASP A 133 5.36 18.50 19.00
CA ASP A 133 4.35 18.99 19.95
C ASP A 133 3.47 20.11 19.39
N LYS A 134 3.07 19.95 18.11
CA LYS A 134 2.23 20.87 17.32
C LYS A 134 2.92 22.16 16.86
N GLU A 135 4.19 22.36 17.18
CA GLU A 135 5.00 23.46 16.66
C GLU A 135 5.67 23.05 15.35
N LEU A 136 5.58 23.88 14.31
CA LEU A 136 6.23 23.62 13.02
C LEU A 136 7.75 23.74 13.19
N VAL A 137 8.47 22.64 13.00
CA VAL A 137 9.93 22.58 13.13
C VAL A 137 10.66 22.42 11.80
N SER A 138 9.98 21.98 10.75
CA SER A 138 10.52 21.92 9.39
C SER A 138 9.41 22.07 8.35
N ASN A 139 9.71 22.80 7.27
CA ASN A 139 8.84 22.95 6.11
C ASN A 139 9.71 22.98 4.85
N ILE A 140 9.78 21.86 4.16
CA ILE A 140 10.58 21.68 2.95
C ILE A 140 9.63 21.67 1.75
N THR A 141 9.97 22.42 0.71
CA THR A 141 9.25 22.40 -0.56
C THR A 141 10.24 22.35 -1.71
N PHE A 142 10.02 21.43 -2.65
CA PHE A 142 10.85 21.32 -3.84
C PHE A 142 10.05 20.80 -5.03
N ASN A 143 10.55 21.12 -6.22
CA ASN A 143 9.93 20.70 -7.47
C ASN A 143 10.25 19.22 -7.76
N THR A 144 9.27 18.51 -8.30
CA THR A 144 9.40 17.12 -8.73
C THR A 144 8.58 16.88 -9.99
N SER A 145 8.99 15.95 -10.84
CA SER A 145 8.25 15.55 -12.04
C SER A 145 7.65 14.15 -11.93
N GLY A 146 7.83 13.48 -10.79
CA GLY A 146 7.44 12.09 -10.58
C GLY A 146 6.16 11.93 -9.75
N ARG A 147 5.60 10.72 -9.82
CA ARG A 147 4.63 10.23 -8.84
C ARG A 147 5.37 9.43 -7.79
N TRP A 148 5.06 9.66 -6.53
CA TRP A 148 5.84 9.15 -5.41
C TRP A 148 5.03 8.17 -4.58
N ASN A 149 5.73 7.26 -3.92
CA ASN A 149 5.17 6.41 -2.89
C ASN A 149 5.69 6.85 -1.53
N ASP A 150 4.83 6.74 -0.53
CA ASP A 150 5.21 6.79 0.88
C ASP A 150 5.39 5.37 1.44
N GLY A 151 5.82 5.28 2.70
CA GLY A 151 6.08 4.00 3.36
C GLY A 151 4.88 3.04 3.39
N LEU A 152 3.65 3.57 3.48
CA LEU A 152 2.44 2.75 3.47
C LEU A 152 1.91 2.53 2.04
N SER A 153 2.04 3.47 1.12
CA SER A 153 1.63 3.22 -0.27
C SER A 153 2.52 2.17 -0.95
N LEU A 154 3.80 2.03 -0.54
CA LEU A 154 4.67 0.93 -0.99
C LEU A 154 4.10 -0.46 -0.69
N PHE A 155 3.42 -0.63 0.45
CA PHE A 155 2.73 -1.87 0.78
C PHE A 155 1.74 -2.23 -0.33
N PHE A 156 0.91 -1.29 -0.78
CA PHE A 156 -0.09 -1.51 -1.82
C PHE A 156 0.52 -1.60 -3.23
N ALA A 157 1.56 -0.81 -3.52
CA ALA A 157 2.29 -0.88 -4.78
C ALA A 157 2.90 -2.28 -4.99
N ALA A 158 3.49 -2.86 -3.94
CA ALA A 158 4.02 -4.22 -3.99
C ALA A 158 2.93 -5.26 -4.28
N ARG A 159 1.74 -5.14 -3.67
CA ARG A 159 0.58 -6.01 -3.95
C ARG A 159 0.14 -5.88 -5.42
N ARG A 160 -0.03 -4.64 -5.89
CA ARG A 160 -0.49 -4.35 -7.26
C ARG A 160 0.47 -4.85 -8.33
N LEU A 161 1.78 -4.76 -8.07
CA LEU A 161 2.83 -5.08 -9.04
C LEU A 161 3.38 -6.51 -8.89
N LEU A 162 2.88 -7.29 -7.94
CA LEU A 162 3.37 -8.62 -7.56
C LEU A 162 3.60 -9.55 -8.77
N ASN A 163 2.63 -9.58 -9.68
CA ASN A 163 2.62 -10.46 -10.85
C ASN A 163 3.23 -9.83 -12.11
N SER A 164 3.88 -8.67 -11.99
CA SER A 164 4.49 -7.96 -13.14
C SER A 164 5.66 -8.74 -13.77
N LYS A 165 6.31 -9.62 -13.01
CA LYS A 165 7.53 -10.37 -13.41
C LYS A 165 8.67 -9.45 -13.87
N LYS A 166 8.75 -8.25 -13.29
CA LYS A 166 9.73 -7.21 -13.64
C LYS A 166 10.58 -6.82 -12.44
N SER A 167 11.80 -6.36 -12.72
CA SER A 167 12.58 -5.58 -11.77
C SER A 167 12.25 -4.10 -11.93
N LEU A 168 11.68 -3.49 -10.90
CA LEU A 168 11.19 -2.11 -10.92
C LEU A 168 11.94 -1.25 -9.90
N LYS A 169 12.22 0.00 -10.28
CA LYS A 169 12.65 1.06 -9.37
C LYS A 169 11.44 1.93 -9.08
N ILE A 170 10.90 1.83 -7.87
CA ILE A 170 9.69 2.53 -7.46
C ILE A 170 10.11 3.85 -6.80
N PRO A 171 9.76 5.02 -7.37
CA PRO A 171 10.01 6.30 -6.73
C PRO A 171 9.34 6.34 -5.37
N THR A 172 10.13 6.63 -4.34
CA THR A 172 9.71 6.63 -2.94
C THR A 172 10.19 7.93 -2.31
N TYR A 173 9.37 8.51 -1.45
CA TYR A 173 9.76 9.65 -0.65
C TYR A 173 9.64 9.26 0.83
N MET A 174 10.74 9.42 1.54
CA MET A 174 10.81 9.29 2.99
C MET A 174 11.15 10.68 3.54
N ASP A 175 12.40 10.92 3.94
CA ASP A 175 12.92 12.28 4.20
C ASP A 175 13.53 12.93 2.94
N ASP A 176 13.83 12.12 1.93
CA ASP A 176 14.35 12.54 0.63
C ASP A 176 13.77 11.65 -0.49
N THR A 177 13.97 12.09 -1.73
CA THR A 177 13.65 11.36 -2.94
C THR A 177 14.60 10.17 -3.13
N VAL A 178 14.06 8.96 -2.96
CA VAL A 178 14.79 7.70 -3.02
C VAL A 178 14.10 6.71 -3.95
N TYR A 179 14.73 5.56 -4.18
CA TYR A 179 14.12 4.48 -4.96
C TYR A 179 14.09 3.20 -4.15
N THR A 180 12.92 2.55 -4.15
CA THR A 180 12.78 1.18 -3.68
C THR A 180 12.90 0.25 -4.87
N LYS A 181 13.91 -0.62 -4.87
CA LYS A 181 14.13 -1.56 -5.97
C LYS A 181 13.45 -2.87 -5.61
N ILE A 182 12.55 -3.38 -6.44
CA ILE A 182 11.87 -4.66 -6.22
C ILE A 182 12.02 -5.52 -7.46
N ASN A 183 12.51 -6.73 -7.29
CA ASN A 183 12.51 -7.76 -8.31
C ASN A 183 11.31 -8.69 -8.10
N PHE A 184 10.21 -8.42 -8.80
CA PHE A 184 9.02 -9.26 -8.81
C PHE A 184 9.33 -10.54 -9.59
N THR A 185 9.67 -11.62 -8.88
CA THR A 185 10.20 -12.83 -9.51
C THR A 185 9.12 -13.69 -10.16
N GLY A 186 7.88 -13.60 -9.67
CA GLY A 186 6.80 -14.52 -10.04
C GLY A 186 7.01 -15.96 -9.54
N LYS A 187 8.06 -16.21 -8.73
CA LYS A 187 8.33 -17.52 -8.13
C LYS A 187 7.21 -17.86 -7.15
N LYS A 188 6.61 -19.04 -7.31
CA LYS A 188 5.57 -19.56 -6.42
C LYS A 188 6.18 -20.45 -5.36
N GLU A 189 5.75 -20.28 -4.12
CA GLU A 189 6.25 -21.02 -2.96
C GLU A 189 5.13 -21.28 -1.96
N ASN A 190 5.23 -22.38 -1.23
CA ASN A 190 4.35 -22.70 -0.11
C ASN A 190 5.03 -22.23 1.18
N VAL A 191 4.36 -21.36 1.93
CA VAL A 191 4.92 -20.69 3.11
C VAL A 191 4.12 -21.05 4.35
N GLU A 192 4.80 -21.53 5.37
CA GLU A 192 4.22 -21.77 6.69
C GLU A 192 4.16 -20.48 7.50
N ILE A 193 3.01 -20.26 8.14
CA ILE A 193 2.75 -19.20 9.12
C ILE A 193 1.94 -19.80 10.27
N ASP A 194 2.07 -19.25 11.48
CA ASP A 194 1.42 -19.80 12.67
C ASP A 194 -0.12 -19.64 12.65
N ALA A 195 -0.63 -18.71 11.84
CA ALA A 195 -2.04 -18.32 11.83
C ALA A 195 -2.98 -19.35 11.16
N VAL A 196 -2.45 -20.30 10.40
CA VAL A 196 -3.21 -21.37 9.72
C VAL A 196 -2.51 -22.71 9.87
N LYS A 197 -3.25 -23.82 9.75
CA LYS A 197 -2.71 -25.19 9.93
C LYS A 197 -2.19 -25.82 8.62
N TYR A 198 -2.01 -25.03 7.58
CA TYR A 198 -1.60 -25.49 6.25
C TYR A 198 -0.63 -24.48 5.63
N PRO A 199 0.26 -24.91 4.73
CA PRO A 199 1.11 -23.97 4.01
C PRO A 199 0.26 -23.05 3.11
N VAL A 200 0.59 -21.75 3.10
CA VAL A 200 -0.07 -20.76 2.27
C VAL A 200 0.64 -20.66 0.91
N LYS A 201 -0.12 -20.75 -0.17
CA LYS A 201 0.40 -20.58 -1.53
C LYS A 201 0.75 -19.11 -1.77
N CYS A 202 2.01 -18.83 -2.07
CA CYS A 202 2.54 -17.48 -2.17
C CYS A 202 3.29 -17.23 -3.49
N VAL A 203 3.41 -15.95 -3.85
CA VAL A 203 4.35 -15.41 -4.84
C VAL A 203 5.43 -14.63 -4.10
N TYR A 204 6.68 -14.89 -4.47
CA TYR A 204 7.87 -14.32 -3.84
C TYR A 204 8.44 -13.13 -4.63
N PHE A 205 8.96 -12.15 -3.91
CA PHE A 205 9.90 -11.18 -4.45
C PHE A 205 11.03 -10.87 -3.46
N LYS A 206 12.08 -10.23 -3.98
CA LYS A 206 13.12 -9.58 -3.18
C LYS A 206 13.36 -8.15 -3.62
N GLY A 207 13.80 -7.31 -2.70
CA GLY A 207 14.04 -5.90 -2.96
C GLY A 207 15.21 -5.33 -2.16
N LEU A 208 15.49 -4.07 -2.44
CA LEU A 208 16.50 -3.25 -1.77
C LEU A 208 15.89 -1.88 -1.45
N ALA A 209 15.85 -1.56 -0.16
CA ALA A 209 15.51 -0.25 0.36
C ALA A 209 16.80 0.55 0.55
N ASP A 210 17.06 1.48 -0.35
CA ASP A 210 18.21 2.39 -0.31
C ASP A 210 17.90 3.62 0.55
N TRP A 211 17.23 3.39 1.67
CA TRP A 211 16.72 4.36 2.62
C TRP A 211 16.58 3.70 3.99
N THR A 212 16.39 4.53 5.02
CA THR A 212 16.17 4.05 6.38
C THR A 212 14.74 4.31 6.79
N GLY A 213 14.00 3.25 7.09
CA GLY A 213 12.64 3.30 7.59
C GLY A 213 12.57 3.40 9.10
N VAL A 214 11.36 3.21 9.63
CA VAL A 214 11.12 3.10 11.07
C VAL A 214 12.09 2.10 11.68
N TYR A 215 12.77 2.53 12.74
CA TYR A 215 13.63 1.68 13.56
C TYR A 215 14.82 1.04 12.81
N GLY A 216 15.34 1.72 11.79
CA GLY A 216 16.57 1.28 11.12
C GLY A 216 16.36 0.20 10.06
N LEU A 217 15.11 -0.02 9.61
CA LEU A 217 14.82 -0.88 8.46
C LEU A 217 15.54 -0.33 7.23
N THR A 218 16.43 -1.13 6.64
CA THR A 218 17.26 -0.70 5.52
C THR A 218 17.79 -1.89 4.74
N GLY A 219 18.26 -1.67 3.51
CA GLY A 219 18.94 -2.70 2.73
C GLY A 219 17.99 -3.77 2.17
N GLY A 220 18.44 -5.02 2.16
CA GLY A 220 17.74 -6.11 1.51
C GLY A 220 16.46 -6.52 2.24
N PHE A 221 15.41 -6.78 1.47
CA PHE A 221 14.17 -7.33 2.00
C PHE A 221 13.57 -8.38 1.06
N GLU A 222 12.75 -9.25 1.62
CA GLU A 222 12.07 -10.34 0.94
C GLU A 222 10.60 -10.34 1.33
N GLY A 223 9.73 -10.69 0.40
CA GLY A 223 8.28 -10.69 0.60
C GLY A 223 7.60 -11.88 -0.05
N TRP A 224 6.67 -12.48 0.68
CA TRP A 224 5.78 -13.54 0.22
C TRP A 224 4.34 -13.06 0.34
N PHE A 225 3.62 -13.08 -0.77
CA PHE A 225 2.27 -12.54 -0.91
C PHE A 225 1.35 -13.66 -1.41
N SER A 226 0.08 -13.69 -1.04
CA SER A 226 -0.84 -14.75 -1.47
C SER A 226 -0.89 -14.87 -3.00
N ASP A 227 -0.85 -16.11 -3.51
CA ASP A 227 -1.01 -16.41 -4.95
C ASP A 227 -2.50 -16.39 -5.34
N ASP A 228 -3.12 -15.24 -5.15
CA ASP A 228 -4.51 -14.94 -5.51
C ASP A 228 -4.65 -13.46 -5.92
N GLU A 229 -5.86 -13.06 -6.29
CA GLU A 229 -6.13 -11.68 -6.73
C GLU A 229 -6.03 -10.64 -5.62
N ALA A 230 -6.13 -11.05 -4.34
CA ALA A 230 -6.03 -10.13 -3.22
C ALA A 230 -4.57 -9.75 -2.92
N ALA A 231 -3.62 -10.63 -3.32
CA ALA A 231 -2.19 -10.45 -3.16
C ALA A 231 -1.84 -9.94 -1.75
N VAL A 232 -2.43 -10.52 -0.71
CA VAL A 232 -2.22 -10.12 0.67
C VAL A 232 -0.79 -10.48 1.07
N PRO A 233 0.00 -9.57 1.65
CA PRO A 233 1.31 -9.92 2.19
C PRO A 233 1.12 -10.96 3.31
N ILE A 234 1.83 -12.08 3.20
CA ILE A 234 1.76 -13.22 4.12
C ILE A 234 2.95 -13.19 5.07
N LYS A 235 4.14 -12.93 4.54
CA LYS A 235 5.40 -12.92 5.29
C LYS A 235 6.39 -11.97 4.65
N ALA A 236 7.24 -11.35 5.46
CA ALA A 236 8.38 -10.59 4.99
C ALA A 236 9.59 -10.80 5.90
N LEU A 237 10.78 -10.71 5.30
CA LEU A 237 12.05 -10.59 6.00
C LEU A 237 12.66 -9.25 5.64
N MET A 238 13.00 -8.46 6.65
CA MET A 238 13.58 -7.12 6.46
C MET A 238 14.90 -7.02 7.21
N LYS A 239 15.92 -6.53 6.52
CA LYS A 239 17.21 -6.27 7.15
C LYS A 239 17.14 -5.01 8.03
N VAL A 240 17.77 -5.11 9.19
CA VAL A 240 18.07 -4.02 10.11
C VAL A 240 19.56 -4.05 10.42
N TYR A 241 20.10 -3.02 11.08
CA TYR A 241 21.52 -2.96 11.42
C TYR A 241 22.04 -4.20 12.18
N VAL A 242 21.21 -4.79 13.04
CA VAL A 242 21.58 -5.90 13.92
C VAL A 242 21.16 -7.29 13.43
N GLY A 243 20.55 -7.40 12.24
CA GLY A 243 20.12 -8.70 11.69
C GLY A 243 18.88 -8.61 10.82
N ASN A 244 17.99 -9.60 10.91
CA ASN A 244 16.76 -9.66 10.12
C ASN A 244 15.53 -9.72 11.02
N VAL A 245 14.59 -8.82 10.77
CA VAL A 245 13.26 -8.82 11.36
C VAL A 245 12.33 -9.66 10.49
N LYS A 246 11.57 -10.56 11.12
CA LYS A 246 10.50 -11.33 10.50
C LYS A 246 9.16 -10.66 10.77
N ILE A 247 8.40 -10.40 9.72
CA ILE A 247 7.03 -9.90 9.78
C ILE A 247 6.11 -10.99 9.24
N GLU A 248 5.12 -11.42 10.00
CA GLU A 248 4.26 -12.55 9.66
C GLU A 248 2.79 -12.23 9.90
N LEU A 249 1.90 -12.55 8.95
CA LEU A 249 0.47 -12.33 9.08
C LEU A 249 -0.10 -13.22 10.20
N ILE A 250 -0.74 -12.61 11.20
CA ILE A 250 -1.33 -13.33 12.33
C ILE A 250 -2.86 -13.22 12.41
N LYS A 251 -3.46 -12.21 11.78
CA LYS A 251 -4.91 -11.99 11.80
C LYS A 251 -5.34 -11.15 10.62
N TRP A 252 -6.51 -11.46 10.05
CA TRP A 252 -7.12 -10.70 8.98
C TRP A 252 -8.63 -10.54 9.17
N LYS A 253 -9.16 -9.46 8.63
CA LYS A 253 -10.58 -9.22 8.39
C LYS A 253 -10.71 -8.75 6.95
N ARG A 254 -11.24 -9.63 6.09
CA ARG A 254 -11.49 -9.34 4.68
C ARG A 254 -12.64 -10.21 4.22
N ALA A 255 -13.69 -9.60 3.66
CA ALA A 255 -14.86 -10.32 3.21
C ALA A 255 -14.48 -11.38 2.16
N ASN A 256 -14.97 -12.61 2.35
CA ASN A 256 -14.79 -13.74 1.43
C ASN A 256 -13.33 -14.08 1.08
N TRP A 257 -12.40 -13.83 1.98
CA TRP A 257 -10.99 -14.14 1.76
C TRP A 257 -10.39 -14.96 2.89
N GLN A 258 -9.59 -15.96 2.51
CA GLN A 258 -8.75 -16.77 3.37
C GLN A 258 -7.41 -16.99 2.67
N PRO A 259 -6.29 -17.12 3.39
CA PRO A 259 -5.02 -17.46 2.78
C PRO A 259 -5.15 -18.71 1.89
N PRO A 260 -4.75 -18.65 0.60
CA PRO A 260 -4.93 -19.77 -0.31
C PRO A 260 -4.08 -20.96 0.13
N ARG A 261 -4.66 -22.16 0.09
CA ARG A 261 -3.95 -23.40 0.45
C ARG A 261 -2.90 -23.74 -0.61
N GLY A 262 -1.71 -24.06 -0.14
CA GLY A 262 -0.58 -24.57 -0.92
C GLY A 262 -0.65 -26.07 -1.20
#